data_AF-A0A2M8W3M1-F1
#
_entry.id   AF-A0A2M8W3M1-F1
#
_cell.length_a   1.000
_cell.length_b   1.000
_cell.length_c   1.000
_cell.angle_alpha   90.00
_cell.angle_beta   90.00
_cell.angle_gamma   90.00
#
_symmetry.space_group_name_H-M   'P 1'
#
loop_
_entity.id
_entity.type
_entity.pdbx_description
1 polymer ?
#
loop_
_entity_poly.entity_id
_entity_poly.type
_entity_poly.pdbx_seq_one_letter_code
_entity_poly.pdbx_strand_id
1 'polypeptide(L)'
;MPDLNDPPRELASTYLKFAGFWPAGPKLQRALLDFTSRQPVLSTGAAAWMKSFARAFVPMSHNLFRGLNAAAMFAQSLPANLREVGSDLKIMEIIEIGREEGIGLYGAPRASLVRRLQNAPDVAARRRLLGTEARNIFDDCDAVLEQTTPPKLGFAVVMVRDAIAAARDGHWISAQAGATAALDGAARTVLADKRIREAVTRTGRITRRDETVFDEFKVIQAIALMPVYGAHPNYRYDDIVPSNYSRHATAHSAARRQFSKRNTVQAILVTTSLLAWVDDL
;
A
#
# COMPACT_ATOMS: atom_id res chain seq x y z
N MET A 1 -14.45 14.67 39.19
CA MET A 1 -14.51 13.71 38.08
C MET A 1 -15.75 14.00 37.26
N PRO A 2 -15.60 14.46 36.00
CA PRO A 2 -16.71 14.59 35.06
C PRO A 2 -16.82 13.35 34.15
N ASP A 3 -18.07 13.03 33.82
CA ASP A 3 -18.57 11.91 33.02
C ASP A 3 -18.03 11.91 31.58
N LEU A 4 -17.75 10.72 31.04
CA LEU A 4 -16.93 10.45 29.84
C LEU A 4 -17.74 9.88 28.66
N ASN A 5 -19.04 10.14 28.58
CA ASN A 5 -19.92 9.53 27.59
C ASN A 5 -20.74 10.52 26.73
N ASP A 6 -20.15 11.63 26.29
CA ASP A 6 -20.66 12.35 25.11
C ASP A 6 -19.56 13.20 24.44
N PRO A 7 -19.21 12.98 23.15
CA PRO A 7 -18.32 13.88 22.44
C PRO A 7 -19.07 15.14 21.96
N PRO A 8 -18.52 16.35 22.17
CA PRO A 8 -19.20 17.60 21.83
C PRO A 8 -19.26 17.82 20.31
N ARG A 9 -20.45 18.15 19.81
CA ARG A 9 -20.77 18.47 18.40
C ARG A 9 -20.03 19.69 17.82
N GLU A 10 -19.12 20.32 18.56
CA GLU A 10 -18.46 21.57 18.14
C GLU A 10 -17.12 21.40 17.40
N LEU A 11 -16.49 20.22 17.43
CA LEU A 11 -15.18 20.03 16.77
C LEU A 11 -15.24 20.00 15.24
N ALA A 12 -16.40 19.69 14.65
CA ALA A 12 -16.58 19.64 13.20
C ALA A 12 -16.64 21.04 12.55
N SER A 13 -17.06 22.08 13.28
CA SER A 13 -17.21 23.42 12.71
C SER A 13 -15.88 24.20 12.62
N THR A 14 -14.92 23.86 13.47
CA THR A 14 -13.63 24.56 13.58
C THR A 14 -12.63 24.10 12.50
N TYR A 15 -12.69 22.83 12.09
CA TYR A 15 -11.83 22.30 11.01
C TYR A 15 -12.16 22.86 9.62
N LEU A 16 -13.42 23.23 9.37
CA LEU A 16 -13.85 23.80 8.10
C LEU A 16 -13.45 25.27 7.90
N LYS A 17 -13.07 25.99 8.97
CA LYS A 17 -12.67 27.40 8.88
C LYS A 17 -11.18 27.62 8.59
N PHE A 18 -10.32 26.64 8.86
CA PHE A 18 -8.87 26.78 8.68
C PHE A 18 -8.34 26.37 7.30
N ALA A 19 -9.13 25.64 6.50
CA ALA A 19 -8.72 25.17 5.17
C ALA A 19 -9.03 26.15 4.02
N GLY A 20 -9.44 27.39 4.30
CA GLY A 20 -9.67 28.42 3.26
C GLY A 20 -10.79 28.10 2.26
N PHE A 21 -11.57 27.05 2.47
CA PHE A 21 -12.65 26.63 1.57
C PHE A 21 -14.01 27.02 2.15
N TRP A 22 -14.62 28.07 1.61
CA TRP A 22 -16.07 28.28 1.74
C TRP A 22 -16.66 29.05 0.53
N PRO A 23 -17.84 28.66 0.01
CA PRO A 23 -18.41 27.32 -0.06
C PRO A 23 -18.56 26.84 -1.51
N ALA A 24 -18.03 25.65 -1.80
CA ALA A 24 -18.67 24.81 -2.79
C ALA A 24 -20.04 24.39 -2.24
N GLY A 25 -21.12 24.66 -2.98
CA GLY A 25 -22.48 24.49 -2.48
C GLY A 25 -22.78 23.07 -1.97
N PRO A 26 -23.82 22.90 -1.14
CA PRO A 26 -24.15 21.64 -0.44
C PRO A 26 -24.35 20.42 -1.35
N LYS A 27 -24.52 20.62 -2.66
CA LYS A 27 -24.57 19.57 -3.68
C LYS A 27 -23.19 18.98 -4.01
N LEU A 28 -22.13 19.79 -4.07
CA LEU A 28 -20.78 19.31 -4.40
C LEU A 28 -20.18 18.55 -3.22
N GLN A 29 -20.42 19.04 -2.01
CA GLN A 29 -19.99 18.40 -0.77
C GLN A 29 -20.71 17.05 -0.55
N ARG A 30 -22.01 16.97 -0.87
CA ARG A 30 -22.74 15.70 -0.92
C ARG A 30 -22.22 14.79 -2.03
N ALA A 31 -21.95 15.28 -3.23
CA ALA A 31 -21.44 14.45 -4.32
C ALA A 31 -20.06 13.85 -4.05
N LEU A 32 -19.18 14.58 -3.36
CA LEU A 32 -17.87 14.09 -2.92
C LEU A 32 -18.01 13.01 -1.83
N LEU A 33 -18.86 13.24 -0.82
CA LEU A 33 -19.15 12.24 0.22
C LEU A 33 -19.81 10.98 -0.37
N ASP A 34 -20.75 11.16 -1.29
CA ASP A 34 -21.49 10.10 -2.00
C ASP A 34 -20.60 9.36 -3.02
N PHE A 35 -19.53 9.97 -3.53
CA PHE A 35 -18.49 9.31 -4.34
C PHE A 35 -17.51 8.50 -3.48
N THR A 36 -17.10 9.05 -2.33
CA THR A 36 -16.23 8.32 -1.38
C THR A 36 -16.91 7.12 -0.74
N SER A 37 -18.25 7.10 -0.67
CA SER A 37 -19.06 6.00 -0.12
C SER A 37 -19.50 4.96 -1.16
N ARG A 38 -19.31 5.22 -2.47
CA ARG A 38 -19.79 4.36 -3.58
C ARG A 38 -18.69 3.64 -4.37
N GLN A 39 -17.47 3.59 -3.85
CA GLN A 39 -16.47 2.68 -4.40
C GLN A 39 -16.94 1.23 -4.17
N PRO A 40 -16.84 0.33 -5.16
CA PRO A 40 -17.35 -1.02 -5.02
C PRO A 40 -16.59 -1.76 -3.91
N VAL A 41 -17.35 -2.28 -2.94
CA VAL A 41 -16.88 -3.22 -1.91
C VAL A 41 -16.58 -4.55 -2.63
N LEU A 42 -15.35 -5.03 -2.51
CA LEU A 42 -14.92 -6.32 -3.05
C LEU A 42 -15.67 -7.43 -2.28
N SER A 43 -16.07 -8.52 -2.93
CA SER A 43 -16.81 -9.60 -2.27
C SER A 43 -16.27 -10.97 -2.67
N THR A 44 -15.85 -11.74 -1.66
CA THR A 44 -15.68 -13.20 -1.61
C THR A 44 -14.75 -13.87 -2.63
N GLY A 45 -13.70 -14.53 -2.15
CA GLY A 45 -12.92 -15.59 -2.82
C GLY A 45 -12.21 -15.22 -4.13
N ALA A 46 -10.98 -15.70 -4.34
CA ALA A 46 -10.17 -15.40 -5.54
C ALA A 46 -10.91 -15.60 -6.88
N ALA A 47 -11.86 -16.55 -6.95
CA ALA A 47 -12.70 -16.78 -8.12
C ALA A 47 -13.97 -15.91 -8.24
N ALA A 48 -14.48 -15.34 -7.13
CA ALA A 48 -15.65 -14.47 -7.13
C ALA A 48 -15.27 -12.97 -7.15
N TRP A 49 -14.05 -12.62 -6.72
CA TRP A 49 -13.40 -11.32 -6.97
C TRP A 49 -13.38 -10.94 -8.47
N MET A 50 -13.07 -11.90 -9.35
CA MET A 50 -13.13 -11.69 -10.82
C MET A 50 -14.53 -11.33 -11.33
N LYS A 51 -15.59 -11.90 -10.74
CA LYS A 51 -16.99 -11.73 -11.18
C LYS A 51 -17.60 -10.43 -10.66
N SER A 52 -17.27 -10.01 -9.43
CA SER A 52 -17.77 -8.75 -8.87
C SER A 52 -17.10 -7.53 -9.52
N PHE A 53 -15.80 -7.63 -9.85
CA PHE A 53 -15.08 -6.56 -10.57
C PHE A 53 -15.57 -6.39 -12.01
N ALA A 54 -15.83 -7.49 -12.73
CA ALA A 54 -16.40 -7.45 -14.08
C ALA A 54 -17.81 -6.82 -14.09
N ARG A 55 -18.66 -7.11 -13.09
CA ARG A 55 -20.01 -6.52 -12.99
C ARG A 55 -20.01 -5.02 -12.67
N ALA A 56 -18.99 -4.52 -11.96
CA ALA A 56 -18.84 -3.09 -11.69
C ALA A 56 -18.53 -2.27 -12.95
N PHE A 57 -18.16 -2.92 -14.08
CA PHE A 57 -17.71 -2.26 -15.31
C PHE A 57 -18.50 -2.59 -16.58
N VAL A 58 -19.58 -3.39 -16.54
CA VAL A 58 -20.45 -3.62 -17.72
C VAL A 58 -21.46 -2.46 -17.86
N PRO A 59 -21.50 -1.71 -18.97
CA PRO A 59 -22.41 -0.57 -19.11
C PRO A 59 -23.80 -1.01 -19.59
N MET A 60 -24.85 -0.54 -18.90
CA MET A 60 -26.21 -0.48 -19.45
C MET A 60 -26.60 1.00 -19.69
N SER A 61 -26.36 1.42 -20.93
CA SER A 61 -26.89 2.50 -21.79
C SER A 61 -27.52 3.83 -21.29
N HIS A 62 -27.49 4.23 -20.02
CA HIS A 62 -27.78 5.65 -19.62
C HIS A 62 -26.70 6.31 -18.75
N ASN A 63 -25.60 5.58 -18.47
CA ASN A 63 -24.56 5.96 -17.51
C ASN A 63 -23.22 6.40 -18.13
N LEU A 64 -23.14 6.63 -19.44
CA LEU A 64 -21.86 6.85 -20.13
C LEU A 64 -21.09 8.07 -19.58
N PHE A 65 -21.76 9.21 -19.35
CA PHE A 65 -21.11 10.41 -18.79
C PHE A 65 -20.71 10.27 -17.32
N ARG A 66 -21.49 9.55 -16.50
CA ARG A 66 -21.13 9.27 -15.10
C ARG A 66 -19.98 8.27 -15.00
N GLY A 67 -19.96 7.26 -15.87
CA GLY A 67 -18.88 6.28 -15.98
C GLY A 67 -17.57 6.90 -16.43
N LEU A 68 -17.60 7.80 -17.42
CA LEU A 68 -16.43 8.55 -17.87
C LEU A 68 -15.86 9.47 -16.78
N ASN A 69 -16.74 10.17 -16.04
CA ASN A 69 -16.31 10.99 -14.90
C ASN A 69 -15.76 10.13 -13.75
N ALA A 70 -16.37 8.98 -13.44
CA ALA A 70 -15.89 8.08 -12.40
C ALA A 70 -14.53 7.45 -12.76
N ALA A 71 -14.35 7.03 -14.01
CA ALA A 71 -13.08 6.48 -14.50
C ALA A 71 -11.96 7.54 -14.48
N ALA A 72 -12.26 8.77 -14.90
CA ALA A 72 -11.31 9.88 -14.84
C ALA A 72 -10.95 10.25 -13.39
N MET A 73 -11.93 10.32 -12.48
CA MET A 73 -11.69 10.56 -11.06
C MET A 73 -10.88 9.44 -10.41
N PHE A 74 -11.18 8.18 -10.73
CA PHE A 74 -10.41 7.04 -10.26
C PHE A 74 -8.95 7.11 -10.78
N ALA A 75 -8.76 7.37 -12.06
CA ALA A 75 -7.43 7.56 -12.63
C ALA A 75 -6.67 8.70 -11.95
N GLN A 76 -7.34 9.81 -11.60
CA GLN A 76 -6.71 10.91 -10.86
C GLN A 76 -6.34 10.54 -9.42
N SER A 77 -7.06 9.60 -8.79
CA SER A 77 -6.80 9.13 -7.42
C SER A 77 -5.66 8.12 -7.29
N LEU A 78 -5.14 7.61 -8.41
CA LEU A 78 -3.96 6.75 -8.39
C LEU A 78 -2.71 7.58 -8.03
N PRO A 79 -1.71 6.98 -7.36
CA PRO A 79 -0.43 7.64 -7.12
C PRO A 79 0.27 7.92 -8.46
N ALA A 80 1.13 8.95 -8.48
CA ALA A 80 1.71 9.50 -9.70
C ALA A 80 2.36 8.43 -10.61
N ASN A 81 3.13 7.51 -10.01
CA ASN A 81 3.79 6.43 -10.73
C ASN A 81 2.79 5.49 -11.45
N LEU A 82 1.63 5.21 -10.85
CA LEU A 82 0.59 4.36 -11.45
C LEU A 82 -0.24 5.13 -12.48
N ARG A 83 -0.47 6.44 -12.29
CA ARG A 83 -1.12 7.30 -13.30
C ARG A 83 -0.33 7.35 -14.59
N GLU A 84 0.99 7.47 -14.48
CA GLU A 84 1.90 7.53 -15.64
C GLU A 84 2.03 6.17 -16.36
N VAL A 85 1.60 5.05 -15.74
CA VAL A 85 1.43 3.78 -16.48
C VAL A 85 0.31 3.90 -17.51
N GLY A 86 -0.74 4.67 -17.21
CA GLY A 86 -1.85 4.94 -18.12
C GLY A 86 -2.70 3.71 -18.41
N SER A 87 -3.13 3.56 -19.67
CA SER A 87 -4.02 2.48 -20.11
C SER A 87 -3.45 1.08 -19.96
N ASP A 88 -2.13 0.94 -19.84
CA ASP A 88 -1.46 -0.35 -19.68
C ASP A 88 -1.53 -0.89 -18.25
N LEU A 89 -2.06 -0.11 -17.29
CA LEU A 89 -2.06 -0.48 -15.88
C LEU A 89 -3.03 -1.63 -15.60
N LYS A 90 -2.48 -2.75 -15.13
CA LYS A 90 -3.24 -3.94 -14.73
C LYS A 90 -3.48 -3.91 -13.22
N ILE A 91 -4.46 -3.13 -12.76
CA ILE A 91 -4.76 -2.91 -11.33
C ILE A 91 -4.81 -4.22 -10.53
N MET A 92 -5.42 -5.25 -11.11
CA MET A 92 -5.59 -6.55 -10.48
C MET A 92 -4.25 -7.27 -10.27
N GLU A 93 -3.37 -7.23 -11.27
CA GLU A 93 -2.00 -7.76 -11.18
C GLU A 93 -1.20 -6.99 -10.13
N ILE A 94 -1.36 -5.66 -10.01
CA ILE A 94 -0.69 -4.84 -9.00
C ILE A 94 -1.07 -5.28 -7.59
N ILE A 95 -2.36 -5.50 -7.35
CA ILE A 95 -2.88 -5.95 -6.05
C ILE A 95 -2.38 -7.37 -5.75
N GLU A 96 -2.40 -8.27 -6.73
CA GLU A 96 -1.95 -9.66 -6.58
C GLU A 96 -0.44 -9.75 -6.32
N ILE A 97 0.38 -8.97 -7.05
CA ILE A 97 1.81 -8.82 -6.80
C ILE A 97 2.07 -8.34 -5.36
N GLY A 98 1.31 -7.34 -4.91
CA GLY A 98 1.40 -6.87 -3.53
C GLY A 98 1.05 -7.98 -2.52
N ARG A 99 -0.07 -8.65 -2.74
CA ARG A 99 -0.62 -9.66 -1.82
C ARG A 99 0.25 -10.90 -1.71
N GLU A 100 0.68 -11.46 -2.85
CA GLU A 100 1.33 -12.77 -2.91
C GLU A 100 2.85 -12.66 -2.79
N GLU A 101 3.43 -11.56 -3.25
CA GLU A 101 4.89 -11.37 -3.25
C GLU A 101 5.36 -10.31 -2.27
N GLY A 102 4.50 -9.44 -1.73
CA GLY A 102 4.89 -8.37 -0.81
C GLY A 102 5.66 -7.25 -1.49
N ILE A 103 5.43 -7.00 -2.78
CA ILE A 103 6.10 -5.93 -3.55
C ILE A 103 5.23 -4.67 -3.52
N GLY A 104 5.76 -3.59 -2.94
CA GLY A 104 5.09 -2.29 -2.92
C GLY A 104 5.14 -1.59 -4.27
N LEU A 105 4.00 -1.06 -4.74
CA LEU A 105 3.90 -0.35 -6.03
C LEU A 105 3.17 0.99 -5.91
N TYR A 106 2.88 1.44 -4.68
CA TYR A 106 2.20 2.71 -4.43
C TYR A 106 3.25 3.84 -4.35
N GLY A 107 3.19 4.82 -5.23
CA GLY A 107 4.13 5.96 -5.24
C GLY A 107 5.53 5.63 -5.80
N ALA A 108 6.04 4.43 -5.54
CA ALA A 108 7.30 3.90 -6.08
C ALA A 108 7.13 2.42 -6.49
N PRO A 109 7.92 1.90 -7.46
CA PRO A 109 8.95 2.59 -8.24
C PRO A 109 8.32 3.38 -9.41
N ARG A 110 9.16 4.03 -10.24
CA ARG A 110 8.72 4.77 -11.44
C ARG A 110 7.88 3.91 -12.40
N ALA A 111 7.04 4.56 -13.20
CA ALA A 111 6.08 3.88 -14.08
C ALA A 111 6.68 2.84 -15.02
N SER A 112 7.88 3.08 -15.54
CA SER A 112 8.57 2.12 -16.41
C SER A 112 8.93 0.81 -15.69
N LEU A 113 9.28 0.88 -14.40
CA LEU A 113 9.54 -0.31 -13.58
C LEU A 113 8.24 -0.99 -13.18
N VAL A 114 7.17 -0.24 -12.89
CA VAL A 114 5.83 -0.82 -12.68
C VAL A 114 5.39 -1.63 -13.90
N ARG A 115 5.51 -1.06 -15.12
CA ARG A 115 5.20 -1.76 -16.38
C ARG A 115 5.99 -3.07 -16.53
N ARG A 116 7.28 -3.05 -16.19
CA ARG A 116 8.13 -4.26 -16.25
C ARG A 116 7.74 -5.31 -15.22
N LEU A 117 7.38 -4.88 -14.00
CA LEU A 117 6.99 -5.79 -12.92
C LEU A 117 5.65 -6.48 -13.21
N GLN A 118 4.62 -5.74 -13.66
CA GLN A 118 3.31 -6.33 -14.00
C GLN A 118 3.33 -7.20 -15.27
N ASN A 119 4.35 -7.05 -16.12
CA ASN A 119 4.50 -7.83 -17.35
C ASN A 119 5.56 -8.93 -17.23
N ALA A 120 6.19 -9.05 -16.06
CA ALA A 120 7.13 -10.13 -15.81
C ALA A 120 6.38 -11.48 -15.81
N PRO A 121 6.94 -12.53 -16.45
CA PRO A 121 6.22 -13.78 -16.68
C PRO A 121 5.95 -14.58 -15.40
N ASP A 122 6.74 -14.35 -14.34
CA ASP A 122 6.65 -15.08 -13.08
C ASP A 122 7.30 -14.32 -11.92
N VAL A 123 7.08 -14.85 -10.70
CA VAL A 123 7.68 -14.38 -9.45
C VAL A 123 9.21 -14.30 -9.54
N ALA A 124 9.86 -15.28 -10.17
CA ALA A 124 11.32 -15.33 -10.25
C ALA A 124 11.87 -14.18 -11.13
N ALA A 125 11.17 -13.82 -12.21
CA ALA A 125 11.47 -12.71 -13.08
C ALA A 125 11.30 -11.37 -12.36
N ARG A 126 10.22 -11.18 -11.58
CA ARG A 126 10.04 -10.00 -10.73
C ARG A 126 11.17 -9.88 -9.70
N ARG A 127 11.53 -10.97 -9.04
CA ARG A 127 12.65 -10.99 -8.09
C ARG A 127 14.00 -10.68 -8.74
N ARG A 128 14.23 -11.14 -9.98
CA ARG A 128 15.42 -10.74 -10.75
C ARG A 128 15.40 -9.25 -11.05
N LEU A 129 14.26 -8.70 -11.47
CA LEU A 129 14.09 -7.26 -11.71
C LEU A 129 14.43 -6.44 -10.45
N LEU A 130 13.89 -6.79 -9.28
CA LEU A 130 14.22 -6.11 -8.02
C LEU A 130 15.74 -6.09 -7.74
N GLY A 131 16.42 -7.20 -8.02
CA GLY A 131 17.87 -7.29 -7.84
C GLY A 131 18.68 -6.47 -8.84
N THR A 132 18.28 -6.47 -10.11
CA THR A 132 18.97 -5.74 -11.19
C THR A 132 18.72 -4.24 -11.10
N GLU A 133 17.51 -3.83 -10.75
CA GLU A 133 17.06 -2.44 -10.71
C GLU A 133 17.22 -1.78 -9.34
N ALA A 134 17.91 -2.44 -8.40
CA ALA A 134 18.01 -2.01 -7.01
C ALA A 134 18.38 -0.53 -6.84
N ARG A 135 19.39 -0.03 -7.57
CA ARG A 135 19.81 1.38 -7.49
C ARG A 135 18.72 2.33 -7.98
N ASN A 136 18.10 2.03 -9.13
CA ASN A 136 16.99 2.83 -9.66
C ASN A 136 15.79 2.85 -8.70
N ILE A 137 15.49 1.71 -8.07
CA ILE A 137 14.43 1.62 -7.06
C ILE A 137 14.76 2.47 -5.84
N PHE A 138 16.02 2.49 -5.38
CA PHE A 138 16.44 3.35 -4.28
C PHE A 138 16.31 4.83 -4.61
N ASP A 139 16.68 5.24 -5.83
CA ASP A 139 16.51 6.62 -6.30
C ASP A 139 15.02 6.99 -6.34
N ASP A 140 14.16 6.08 -6.82
CA ASP A 140 12.71 6.30 -6.83
C ASP A 140 12.13 6.40 -5.42
N CYS A 141 12.60 5.56 -4.49
CA CYS A 141 12.16 5.60 -3.11
C CYS A 141 12.62 6.89 -2.40
N ASP A 142 13.86 7.33 -2.59
CA ASP A 142 14.34 8.60 -2.04
C ASP A 142 13.52 9.78 -2.55
N ALA A 143 13.23 9.84 -3.84
CA ALA A 143 12.43 10.91 -4.43
C ALA A 143 11.01 11.00 -3.82
N VAL A 144 10.40 9.85 -3.48
CA VAL A 144 9.12 9.80 -2.76
C VAL A 144 9.29 10.29 -1.32
N LEU A 145 10.32 9.82 -0.62
CA LEU A 145 10.58 10.18 0.77
C LEU A 145 10.97 11.66 0.93
N GLU A 146 11.57 12.30 -0.08
CA GLU A 146 11.87 13.74 -0.11
C GLU A 146 10.63 14.61 -0.08
N GLN A 147 9.54 14.15 -0.71
CA GLN A 147 8.27 14.88 -0.79
C GLN A 147 7.35 14.61 0.40
N THR A 148 7.66 13.57 1.17
CA THR A 148 6.86 13.07 2.29
C THR A 148 6.93 14.03 3.50
N THR A 149 5.78 14.46 4.03
CA THR A 149 5.74 15.52 5.06
C THR A 149 5.91 14.98 6.50
N PRO A 150 6.85 15.51 7.32
CA PRO A 150 7.29 14.88 8.58
C PRO A 150 6.31 14.68 9.76
N PRO A 151 5.22 15.45 10.00
CA PRO A 151 4.50 15.37 11.27
C PRO A 151 3.77 14.04 11.52
N LYS A 152 3.28 13.37 10.47
CA LYS A 152 2.53 12.10 10.59
C LYS A 152 3.43 10.85 10.53
N LEU A 153 4.62 10.97 9.95
CA LEU A 153 5.43 9.82 9.53
C LEU A 153 6.70 9.62 10.35
N GLY A 154 7.05 10.61 11.17
CA GLY A 154 8.00 10.49 12.28
C GLY A 154 9.35 9.89 11.89
N PHE A 155 9.91 9.09 12.80
CA PHE A 155 11.24 8.47 12.64
C PHE A 155 11.30 7.38 11.56
N ALA A 156 10.15 6.91 11.03
CA ALA A 156 10.12 5.86 10.01
C ALA A 156 10.76 6.34 8.69
N VAL A 157 10.52 7.58 8.27
CA VAL A 157 11.15 8.16 7.06
C VAL A 157 12.67 8.19 7.20
N VAL A 158 13.17 8.58 8.37
CA VAL A 158 14.61 8.60 8.68
C VAL A 158 15.21 7.19 8.56
N MET A 159 14.57 6.20 9.19
CA MET A 159 15.03 4.82 9.14
C MET A 159 15.06 4.23 7.72
N VAL A 160 14.09 4.58 6.86
CA VAL A 160 14.10 4.11 5.47
C VAL A 160 15.22 4.77 4.66
N ARG A 161 15.47 6.07 4.84
CA ARG A 161 16.61 6.75 4.19
C ARG A 161 17.95 6.17 4.64
N ASP A 162 18.12 5.90 5.93
CA ASP A 162 19.32 5.23 6.45
C ASP A 162 19.47 3.81 5.89
N ALA A 163 18.36 3.08 5.75
CA ALA A 163 18.36 1.77 5.10
C ALA A 163 18.76 1.85 3.62
N ILE A 164 18.30 2.85 2.88
CA ILE A 164 18.70 3.10 1.50
C ILE A 164 20.19 3.41 1.40
N ALA A 165 20.71 4.29 2.26
CA ALA A 165 22.14 4.63 2.31
C ALA A 165 22.99 3.37 2.59
N ALA A 166 22.64 2.61 3.63
CA ALA A 166 23.30 1.34 3.95
C ALA A 166 23.25 0.35 2.78
N ALA A 167 22.13 0.26 2.07
CA ALA A 167 21.99 -0.62 0.91
C ALA A 167 22.89 -0.19 -0.26
N ARG A 168 23.02 1.12 -0.52
CA ARG A 168 23.92 1.66 -1.55
C ARG A 168 25.38 1.33 -1.27
N ASP A 169 25.76 1.29 0.00
CA ASP A 169 27.10 0.92 0.46
C ASP A 169 27.32 -0.60 0.56
N GLY A 170 26.30 -1.40 0.23
CA GLY A 170 26.38 -2.87 0.23
C GLY A 170 26.10 -3.52 1.58
N HIS A 171 25.66 -2.76 2.58
CA HIS A 171 25.25 -3.24 3.90
C HIS A 171 23.80 -3.77 3.90
N TRP A 172 23.54 -4.81 3.10
CA TRP A 172 22.19 -5.38 2.88
C TRP A 172 21.49 -5.85 4.16
N ILE A 173 22.25 -6.40 5.12
CA ILE A 173 21.71 -6.89 6.40
C ILE A 173 21.13 -5.73 7.20
N SER A 174 21.95 -4.70 7.45
CA SER A 174 21.56 -3.50 8.20
C SER A 174 20.42 -2.77 7.52
N ALA A 175 20.48 -2.64 6.18
CA ALA A 175 19.44 -2.01 5.40
C ALA A 175 18.09 -2.74 5.53
N GLN A 176 18.08 -4.07 5.38
CA GLN A 176 16.83 -4.83 5.52
C GLN A 176 16.28 -4.75 6.95
N ALA A 177 17.13 -4.89 7.96
CA ALA A 177 16.70 -4.78 9.36
C ALA A 177 16.10 -3.40 9.67
N GLY A 178 16.75 -2.32 9.22
CA GLY A 178 16.26 -0.95 9.38
C GLY A 178 14.92 -0.72 8.66
N ALA A 179 14.81 -1.13 7.40
CA ALA A 179 13.57 -1.00 6.63
C ALA A 179 12.42 -1.82 7.26
N THR A 180 12.68 -3.04 7.74
CA THR A 180 11.68 -3.86 8.41
C THR A 180 11.21 -3.25 9.73
N ALA A 181 12.12 -2.68 10.53
CA ALA A 181 11.75 -1.98 11.75
C ALA A 181 10.92 -0.71 11.46
N ALA A 182 11.25 0.01 10.38
CA ALA A 182 10.48 1.15 9.92
C ALA A 182 9.06 0.75 9.48
N LEU A 183 8.91 -0.35 8.74
CA LEU A 183 7.60 -0.91 8.34
C LEU A 183 6.72 -1.19 9.57
N ASP A 184 7.30 -1.84 10.58
CA ASP A 184 6.62 -2.16 11.83
C ASP A 184 6.14 -0.92 12.59
N GLY A 185 7.03 0.05 12.75
CA GLY A 185 6.72 1.31 13.41
C GLY A 185 5.66 2.09 12.66
N ALA A 186 5.82 2.23 11.35
CA ALA A 186 4.88 2.92 10.48
C ALA A 186 3.50 2.25 10.53
N ALA A 187 3.40 0.95 10.29
CA ALA A 187 2.12 0.23 10.31
C ALA A 187 1.36 0.37 11.64
N ARG A 188 2.07 0.41 12.78
CA ARG A 188 1.44 0.63 14.09
C ARG A 188 0.92 2.05 14.28
N THR A 189 1.68 3.04 13.81
CA THR A 189 1.34 4.46 13.96
C THR A 189 0.23 4.88 13.00
N VAL A 190 0.29 4.42 11.74
CA VAL A 190 -0.57 4.92 10.66
C VAL A 190 -1.89 4.14 10.53
N LEU A 191 -1.89 2.84 10.89
CA LEU A 191 -3.10 2.02 10.88
C LEU A 191 -3.75 2.04 12.27
N ALA A 192 -4.45 3.13 12.56
CA ALA A 192 -5.15 3.33 13.84
C ALA A 192 -6.27 2.29 14.05
N ASP A 193 -6.98 1.91 12.98
CA ASP A 193 -7.97 0.84 13.04
C ASP A 193 -7.27 -0.52 13.26
N LYS A 194 -7.42 -1.04 14.48
CA LYS A 194 -6.88 -2.33 14.91
C LYS A 194 -7.32 -3.48 14.01
N ARG A 195 -8.55 -3.47 13.47
CA ARG A 195 -9.06 -4.53 12.60
C ARG A 195 -8.31 -4.56 11.28
N ILE A 196 -8.11 -3.38 10.65
CA ILE A 196 -7.33 -3.25 9.41
C ILE A 196 -5.88 -3.64 9.66
N ARG A 197 -5.27 -3.06 10.71
CA ARG A 197 -3.89 -3.35 11.09
C ARG A 197 -3.66 -4.85 11.28
N GLU A 198 -4.49 -5.50 12.09
CA GLU A 198 -4.36 -6.94 12.30
C GLU A 198 -4.57 -7.75 11.02
N ALA A 199 -5.53 -7.38 10.16
CA ALA A 199 -5.76 -8.12 8.91
C ALA A 199 -4.51 -8.09 8.00
N VAL A 200 -3.78 -6.97 7.95
CA VAL A 200 -2.62 -6.82 7.06
C VAL A 200 -1.26 -7.12 7.71
N THR A 201 -1.18 -7.24 9.03
CA THR A 201 0.09 -7.56 9.73
C THR A 201 0.09 -8.91 10.43
N ARG A 202 -1.03 -9.63 10.48
CA ARG A 202 -1.10 -10.92 11.17
C ARG A 202 -0.38 -11.98 10.34
N THR A 203 0.61 -12.61 10.94
CA THR A 203 1.24 -13.83 10.44
C THR A 203 0.28 -15.01 10.67
N GLY A 204 -0.04 -15.79 9.66
CA GLY A 204 -0.97 -16.90 9.83
C GLY A 204 -1.73 -17.27 8.57
N ARG A 205 -2.60 -18.29 8.68
CA ARG A 205 -3.64 -18.52 7.67
C ARG A 205 -4.58 -17.33 7.64
N ILE A 206 -4.94 -16.89 6.43
CA ILE A 206 -6.05 -15.96 6.21
C ILE A 206 -7.28 -16.50 6.93
N THR A 207 -7.84 -15.70 7.82
CA THR A 207 -9.11 -16.02 8.46
C THR A 207 -10.25 -15.43 7.64
N ARG A 208 -11.46 -15.97 7.77
CA ARG A 208 -12.67 -15.36 7.18
C ARG A 208 -12.83 -13.89 7.60
N ARG A 209 -12.38 -13.54 8.81
CA ARG A 209 -12.37 -12.17 9.32
C ARG A 209 -11.43 -11.27 8.51
N ASP A 210 -10.30 -11.79 8.07
CA ASP A 210 -9.35 -11.02 7.25
C ASP A 210 -9.90 -10.82 5.84
N GLU A 211 -10.53 -11.85 5.25
CA GLU A 211 -11.22 -11.71 3.95
C GLU A 211 -12.31 -10.65 3.99
N THR A 212 -13.13 -10.61 5.05
CA THR A 212 -14.17 -9.58 5.19
C THR A 212 -13.58 -8.17 5.29
N VAL A 213 -12.39 -8.01 5.86
CA VAL A 213 -11.70 -6.71 5.93
C VAL A 213 -11.18 -6.31 4.57
N PHE A 214 -10.57 -7.25 3.83
CA PHE A 214 -10.06 -6.99 2.48
C PHE A 214 -11.18 -6.69 1.49
N ASP A 215 -12.34 -7.31 1.68
CA ASP A 215 -13.56 -7.05 0.92
C ASP A 215 -14.01 -5.57 1.05
N GLU A 216 -13.75 -4.92 2.19
CA GLU A 216 -14.08 -3.52 2.42
C GLU A 216 -13.04 -2.53 1.85
N PHE A 217 -11.89 -3.00 1.37
CA PHE A 217 -10.85 -2.10 0.88
C PHE A 217 -11.26 -1.43 -0.43
N LYS A 218 -11.12 -0.11 -0.48
CA LYS A 218 -11.07 0.60 -1.76
C LYS A 218 -9.85 0.13 -2.54
N VAL A 219 -9.93 0.15 -3.87
CA VAL A 219 -8.82 -0.26 -4.76
C VAL A 219 -7.49 0.41 -4.40
N ILE A 220 -7.50 1.72 -4.14
CA ILE A 220 -6.31 2.49 -3.73
C ILE A 220 -5.73 1.97 -2.41
N GLN A 221 -6.60 1.65 -1.44
CA GLN A 221 -6.17 1.06 -0.17
C GLN A 221 -5.61 -0.35 -0.37
N ALA A 222 -6.21 -1.16 -1.24
CA ALA A 222 -5.70 -2.50 -1.55
C ALA A 222 -4.31 -2.44 -2.19
N ILE A 223 -4.06 -1.52 -3.13
CA ILE A 223 -2.74 -1.32 -3.75
C ILE A 223 -1.68 -0.98 -2.69
N ALA A 224 -2.02 -0.15 -1.70
CA ALA A 224 -1.08 0.25 -0.65
C ALA A 224 -0.87 -0.82 0.43
N LEU A 225 -1.93 -1.53 0.82
CA LEU A 225 -1.92 -2.39 2.02
C LEU A 225 -1.69 -3.88 1.73
N MET A 226 -2.03 -4.37 0.54
CA MET A 226 -1.73 -5.77 0.18
C MET A 226 -0.23 -6.10 0.20
N PRO A 227 0.68 -5.21 -0.24
CA PRO A 227 2.13 -5.38 -0.02
C PRO A 227 2.53 -5.61 1.44
N VAL A 228 1.88 -4.90 2.38
CA VAL A 228 2.12 -5.10 3.83
C VAL A 228 1.69 -6.49 4.25
N TYR A 229 0.52 -6.94 3.79
CA TYR A 229 0.05 -8.31 4.00
C TYR A 229 1.03 -9.34 3.42
N GLY A 230 1.46 -9.19 2.17
CA GLY A 230 2.42 -10.09 1.53
C GLY A 230 3.80 -10.12 2.19
N ALA A 231 4.19 -9.03 2.86
CA ALA A 231 5.40 -8.97 3.69
C ALA A 231 5.28 -9.72 5.03
N HIS A 232 4.06 -10.12 5.43
CA HIS A 232 3.76 -10.92 6.63
C HIS A 232 3.28 -12.34 6.25
N PRO A 233 4.06 -13.12 5.48
CA PRO A 233 3.64 -14.46 5.12
C PRO A 233 3.46 -15.33 6.37
N ASN A 234 2.67 -16.39 6.22
CA ASN A 234 2.55 -17.42 7.24
C ASN A 234 3.88 -18.17 7.41
N TYR A 235 4.73 -17.66 8.30
CA TYR A 235 6.02 -18.23 8.66
C TYR A 235 6.11 -18.32 10.18
N ARG A 236 6.38 -19.51 10.69
CA ARG A 236 6.69 -19.80 12.10
C ARG A 236 8.19 -20.07 12.23
N TYR A 237 8.77 -19.81 13.40
CA TYR A 237 10.23 -19.88 13.59
C TYR A 237 10.83 -21.28 13.35
N ASP A 238 10.01 -22.33 13.39
CA ASP A 238 10.33 -23.73 13.10
C ASP A 238 10.13 -24.13 11.63
N ASP A 239 9.59 -23.25 10.80
CA ASP A 239 9.41 -23.49 9.36
C ASP A 239 10.72 -23.29 8.57
N ILE A 240 10.72 -23.82 7.34
CA ILE A 240 11.75 -23.49 6.35
C ILE A 240 11.72 -21.98 6.10
N VAL A 241 12.84 -21.31 6.38
CA VAL A 241 13.01 -19.88 6.12
C VAL A 241 12.64 -19.57 4.67
N PRO A 242 11.73 -18.63 4.40
CA PRO A 242 11.30 -18.32 3.05
C PRO A 242 12.45 -17.74 2.22
N SER A 243 12.35 -17.86 0.90
CA SER A 243 13.28 -17.19 -0.02
C SER A 243 12.89 -15.74 -0.28
N ASN A 244 11.59 -15.44 -0.27
CA ASN A 244 11.04 -14.10 -0.39
C ASN A 244 11.19 -13.32 0.90
N TYR A 245 11.14 -11.99 0.82
CA TYR A 245 11.17 -11.15 2.01
C TYR A 245 10.01 -11.52 2.93
N SER A 246 10.35 -11.76 4.19
CA SER A 246 9.39 -11.95 5.27
C SER A 246 9.83 -11.07 6.43
N ARG A 247 8.94 -10.18 6.85
CA ARG A 247 9.13 -9.38 8.06
C ARG A 247 9.36 -10.27 9.28
N HIS A 248 8.59 -11.35 9.42
CA HIS A 248 8.70 -12.24 10.59
C HIS A 248 10.03 -13.00 10.58
N ALA A 249 10.44 -13.53 9.43
CA ALA A 249 11.72 -14.24 9.31
C ALA A 249 12.93 -13.30 9.46
N THR A 250 12.81 -12.04 9.03
CA THR A 250 13.82 -11.00 9.27
C THR A 250 13.98 -10.73 10.77
N ALA A 251 12.87 -10.65 11.51
CA ALA A 251 12.88 -10.35 12.94
C ALA A 251 13.31 -11.54 13.83
N HIS A 252 12.96 -12.78 13.45
CA HIS A 252 13.08 -13.92 14.36
C HIS A 252 14.05 -15.02 13.91
N SER A 253 14.33 -15.18 12.62
CA SER A 253 15.18 -16.29 12.15
C SER A 253 16.65 -15.92 12.03
N ALA A 254 16.97 -14.64 11.87
CA ALA A 254 18.33 -14.14 11.63
C ALA A 254 19.11 -14.89 10.51
N ALA A 255 18.40 -15.50 9.56
CA ALA A 255 18.99 -16.46 8.64
C ALA A 255 19.51 -15.77 7.37
N ARG A 256 20.71 -16.17 6.89
CA ARG A 256 21.34 -15.63 5.67
C ARG A 256 20.41 -15.64 4.44
N ARG A 257 19.48 -16.60 4.37
CA ARG A 257 18.49 -16.69 3.29
C ARG A 257 17.57 -15.47 3.21
N GLN A 258 17.25 -14.85 4.35
CA GLN A 258 16.40 -13.66 4.40
C GLN A 258 17.14 -12.38 4.04
N PHE A 259 18.38 -12.22 4.48
CA PHE A 259 19.16 -10.99 4.28
C PHE A 259 19.89 -11.01 2.94
N SER A 260 19.12 -10.85 1.86
CA SER A 260 19.65 -10.80 0.49
C SER A 260 19.34 -9.45 -0.15
N LYS A 261 20.17 -9.03 -1.12
CA LYS A 261 19.94 -7.80 -1.92
C LYS A 261 18.48 -7.65 -2.37
N ARG A 262 17.87 -8.71 -2.88
CA ARG A 262 16.50 -8.70 -3.40
C ARG A 262 15.46 -8.47 -2.30
N ASN A 263 15.66 -9.09 -1.14
CA ASN A 263 14.75 -8.93 -0.01
C ASN A 263 14.94 -7.56 0.66
N THR A 264 16.16 -7.02 0.71
CA THR A 264 16.42 -5.63 1.13
C THR A 264 15.67 -4.63 0.26
N VAL A 265 15.77 -4.77 -1.08
CA VAL A 265 15.04 -3.90 -2.02
C VAL A 265 13.54 -3.98 -1.78
N GLN A 266 13.02 -5.20 -1.60
CA GLN A 266 11.60 -5.40 -1.34
C GLN A 266 11.15 -4.76 -0.01
N ALA A 267 11.94 -4.91 1.06
CA ALA A 267 11.67 -4.31 2.37
C ALA A 267 11.61 -2.77 2.30
N ILE A 268 12.56 -2.15 1.60
CA ILE A 268 12.56 -0.69 1.37
C ILE A 268 11.33 -0.28 0.57
N LEU A 269 11.01 -1.02 -0.50
CA LEU A 269 9.95 -0.67 -1.42
C LEU A 269 8.54 -0.77 -0.78
N VAL A 270 8.25 -1.84 -0.03
CA VAL A 270 6.97 -1.97 0.69
C VAL A 270 6.83 -0.88 1.76
N THR A 271 7.91 -0.55 2.46
CA THR A 271 7.88 0.47 3.50
C THR A 271 7.66 1.85 2.89
N THR A 272 8.38 2.18 1.83
CA THR A 272 8.20 3.45 1.10
C THR A 272 6.78 3.57 0.54
N SER A 273 6.23 2.48 -0.01
CA SER A 273 4.86 2.47 -0.53
C SER A 273 3.82 2.76 0.55
N LEU A 274 4.01 2.20 1.75
CA LEU A 274 3.13 2.47 2.89
C LEU A 274 3.23 3.95 3.33
N LEU A 275 4.45 4.48 3.43
CA LEU A 275 4.67 5.88 3.83
C LEU A 275 4.08 6.86 2.81
N ALA A 276 4.26 6.61 1.51
CA ALA A 276 3.68 7.40 0.44
C ALA A 276 2.15 7.44 0.51
N TRP A 277 1.52 6.28 0.70
CA TRP A 277 0.06 6.21 0.83
C TRP A 277 -0.45 7.00 2.03
N VAL A 278 0.26 6.99 3.16
CA VAL A 278 -0.15 7.72 4.36
C VAL A 278 0.03 9.22 4.21
N ASP A 279 1.04 9.67 3.46
CA ASP A 279 1.21 11.10 3.14
C ASP A 279 0.06 11.63 2.28
N ASP A 280 -0.49 10.79 1.39
CA ASP A 280 -1.66 11.09 0.55
C ASP A 280 -3.00 11.09 1.32
N LEU A 281 -3.04 10.71 2.62
CA LEU A 281 -4.24 10.72 3.49
C LEU A 281 -4.45 12.04 4.25
#